data_AF-A0A369GTY9-F1
#
_entry.id   AF-A0A369GTY9-F1
#
_cell.length_a   1.000
_cell.length_b   1.000
_cell.length_c   1.000
_cell.angle_alpha   90.00
_cell.angle_beta   90.00
_cell.angle_gamma   90.00
#
_symmetry.space_group_name_H-M   'P 1'
#
loop_
_entity.id
_entity.type
_entity.pdbx_description
1 polymer ?
#
loop_
_entity_poly.entity_id
_entity_poly.type
_entity_poly.pdbx_seq_one_letter_code
_entity_poly.pdbx_strand_id
1 'polypeptide(L)'
;MATTARLIINSFPTSRNTLSSSSTTTTTSPASPSSSSLSPVDGEVKILEEVELTTFYAYGARPLCSRRRPSSISSTSSSSSSSSSSSSSSTQGMTIDKRKRLADEIWRQICHFKVRAAVTACTFGLAVVFGSIFGATLKGEKQKIDAHKKFMETPPEEKISILEEHKAQLLREKAALENRLAVFRKRIQEREEEKLRFEAEWRQRKEEWRLYDEEQKRRTADRERRRNEASR
;
A
#
# COMPACT_ATOMS: atom_id res chain seq x y z
N MET A 1 43.31 1.78 8.25
CA MET A 1 42.57 2.83 7.52
C MET A 1 41.09 2.52 7.65
N ALA A 2 40.35 3.26 8.48
CA ALA A 2 38.95 2.98 8.82
C ALA A 2 38.05 4.05 8.18
N THR A 3 37.17 3.64 7.28
CA THR A 3 36.18 4.49 6.61
C THR A 3 34.88 4.48 7.40
N THR A 4 34.60 5.60 8.06
CA THR A 4 33.35 5.91 8.79
C THR A 4 32.28 6.38 7.81
N ALA A 5 31.28 5.53 7.53
CA ALA A 5 30.10 5.90 6.76
C ALA A 5 29.07 6.59 7.69
N ARG A 6 28.86 7.89 7.50
CA ARG A 6 27.78 8.67 8.15
C ARG A 6 26.46 8.42 7.41
N LEU A 7 25.50 7.82 8.10
CA LEU A 7 24.10 7.70 7.64
C LEU A 7 23.39 9.04 7.78
N ILE A 8 22.98 9.61 6.64
CA ILE A 8 22.11 10.79 6.55
C ILE A 8 20.68 10.32 6.80
N ILE A 9 20.09 10.72 7.92
CA ILE A 9 18.68 10.55 8.23
C ILE A 9 17.93 11.66 7.49
N ASN A 10 17.25 11.31 6.40
CA ASN A 10 16.30 12.21 5.74
C ASN A 10 15.07 12.37 6.65
N SER A 11 14.99 13.51 7.32
CA SER A 11 13.78 14.00 7.98
C SER A 11 12.74 14.36 6.93
N PHE A 12 11.58 13.70 6.98
CA PHE A 12 10.42 14.10 6.19
C PHE A 12 9.81 15.38 6.79
N PRO A 13 9.51 16.43 5.98
CA PRO A 13 8.84 17.61 6.48
C PRO A 13 7.35 17.33 6.68
N THR A 14 6.91 17.36 7.93
CA THR A 14 5.49 17.41 8.31
C THR A 14 4.95 18.81 8.02
N SER A 15 4.50 19.06 6.79
CA SER A 15 3.83 20.33 6.46
C SER A 15 2.39 20.28 6.95
N ARG A 16 2.17 20.85 8.13
CA ARG A 16 0.86 21.11 8.73
C ARG A 16 0.39 22.46 8.19
N ASN A 17 -0.32 22.46 7.06
CA ASN A 17 -0.94 23.67 6.52
C ASN A 17 -2.13 24.06 7.39
N THR A 18 -1.89 24.96 8.35
CA THR A 18 -2.91 25.82 8.95
C THR A 18 -3.35 26.82 7.88
N LEU A 19 -4.59 26.66 7.40
CA LEU A 19 -5.22 27.54 6.44
C LEU A 19 -5.55 28.86 7.16
N SER A 20 -4.64 29.83 7.11
CA SER A 20 -4.94 31.21 7.48
C SER A 20 -5.72 31.85 6.34
N SER A 21 -6.97 32.18 6.64
CA SER A 21 -7.84 33.01 5.83
C SER A 21 -7.22 34.40 5.69
N SER A 22 -6.83 34.80 4.48
CA SER A 22 -6.56 36.18 4.13
C SER A 22 -7.36 36.52 2.89
N SER A 23 -8.45 37.23 3.15
CA SER A 23 -9.30 37.90 2.19
C SER A 23 -8.51 39.03 1.53
N THR A 24 -8.28 38.92 0.23
CA THR A 24 -7.89 40.06 -0.60
C THR A 24 -8.91 40.14 -1.72
N THR A 25 -9.78 41.15 -1.59
CA THR A 25 -10.74 41.56 -2.60
C THR A 25 -9.99 42.30 -3.71
N THR A 26 -10.04 41.77 -4.93
CA THR A 26 -9.68 42.53 -6.12
C THR A 26 -10.83 42.42 -7.10
N THR A 27 -11.55 43.53 -7.19
CA THR A 27 -12.73 43.77 -8.01
C THR A 27 -12.31 43.86 -9.48
N THR A 28 -12.90 43.05 -10.36
CA THR A 28 -12.91 43.30 -11.80
C THR A 28 -14.20 42.71 -12.40
N SER A 29 -14.86 43.55 -13.18
CA SER A 29 -16.27 43.51 -13.59
C SER A 29 -16.63 42.34 -14.54
N PRO A 30 -17.94 42.02 -14.67
CA PRO A 30 -18.41 40.82 -15.36
C PRO A 30 -18.68 41.07 -16.85
N ALA A 31 -18.47 40.01 -17.65
CA ALA A 31 -19.04 39.89 -18.99
C ALA A 31 -19.99 38.67 -19.03
N SER A 32 -21.09 38.87 -19.75
CA SER A 32 -22.41 38.23 -19.74
C SER A 32 -22.49 36.70 -19.97
N PRO A 33 -23.68 36.10 -19.70
CA PRO A 33 -23.87 34.66 -19.62
C PRO A 33 -24.30 34.05 -20.97
N SER A 34 -24.05 32.76 -21.15
CA SER A 34 -24.65 31.95 -22.20
C SER A 34 -25.32 30.72 -21.59
N SER A 35 -26.62 30.68 -21.81
CA SER A 35 -27.62 29.69 -21.44
C SER A 35 -27.54 28.44 -22.31
N SER A 36 -27.53 27.27 -21.68
CA SER A 36 -27.92 25.97 -22.29
C SER A 36 -27.63 24.86 -21.28
N SER A 37 -28.41 23.82 -21.07
CA SER A 37 -29.77 23.44 -21.45
C SER A 37 -29.96 22.14 -20.67
N LEU A 38 -30.98 22.06 -19.82
CA LEU A 38 -31.29 20.86 -19.05
C LEU A 38 -31.86 19.79 -19.99
N SER A 39 -31.21 18.64 -20.06
CA SER A 39 -31.81 17.39 -20.54
C SER A 39 -31.82 16.39 -19.39
N PRO A 40 -32.99 15.90 -18.94
CA PRO A 40 -33.06 14.77 -18.05
C PRO A 40 -32.88 13.51 -18.89
N VAL A 41 -31.75 12.83 -18.75
CA VAL A 41 -31.62 11.45 -19.25
C VAL A 41 -31.83 10.54 -18.05
N ASP A 42 -33.04 10.00 -17.98
CA ASP A 42 -33.38 8.82 -17.20
C ASP A 42 -32.49 7.67 -17.66
N GLY A 43 -31.43 7.43 -16.89
CA GLY A 43 -30.50 6.33 -17.07
C GLY A 43 -30.62 5.36 -15.90
N GLU A 44 -31.41 4.32 -16.12
CA GLU A 44 -31.50 3.07 -15.38
C GLU A 44 -30.15 2.67 -14.77
N VAL A 45 -29.98 2.89 -13.47
CA VAL A 45 -28.81 2.47 -12.71
C VAL A 45 -28.91 0.96 -12.48
N LYS A 46 -28.44 0.19 -13.46
CA LYS A 46 -27.97 -1.18 -13.20
C LYS A 46 -26.76 -1.07 -12.29
N ILE A 47 -27.00 -1.30 -11.00
CA ILE A 47 -25.97 -1.59 -10.00
C ILE A 47 -25.37 -2.95 -10.39
N LEU A 48 -24.46 -2.92 -11.36
CA LEU A 48 -23.55 -4.01 -11.61
C LEU A 48 -22.53 -3.96 -10.48
N GLU A 49 -22.67 -4.93 -9.58
CA GLU A 49 -21.63 -5.39 -8.67
C GLU A 49 -20.37 -5.74 -9.48
N GLU A 50 -19.56 -4.75 -9.78
CA GLU A 50 -18.13 -4.92 -9.96
C GLU A 50 -17.44 -4.00 -8.95
N VAL A 51 -17.70 -4.29 -7.67
CA VAL A 51 -16.69 -4.07 -6.65
C VAL A 51 -15.62 -5.12 -6.92
N GLU A 52 -14.78 -4.85 -7.91
CA GLU A 52 -13.45 -5.42 -7.96
C GLU A 52 -12.84 -5.13 -6.60
N LEU A 53 -12.81 -6.17 -5.75
CA LEU A 53 -11.95 -6.25 -4.59
C LEU A 53 -10.56 -5.89 -5.11
N THR A 54 -10.24 -4.61 -5.03
CA THR A 54 -8.93 -4.08 -5.30
C THR A 54 -8.08 -4.68 -4.23
N THR A 55 -7.55 -5.84 -4.58
CA THR A 55 -6.68 -6.66 -3.78
C THR A 55 -5.40 -5.86 -3.76
N PHE A 56 -5.37 -4.86 -2.87
CA PHE A 56 -4.18 -4.16 -2.46
C PHE A 56 -3.34 -5.21 -1.74
N TYR A 57 -2.67 -6.03 -2.54
CA TYR A 57 -1.58 -6.85 -2.07
C TYR A 57 -0.58 -5.89 -1.45
N ALA A 58 -0.49 -5.97 -0.13
CA ALA A 58 0.52 -5.36 0.70
C ALA A 58 1.91 -5.95 0.36
N TYR A 59 2.42 -5.67 -0.84
CA TYR A 59 3.83 -5.84 -1.18
C TYR A 59 4.60 -4.64 -0.61
N GLY A 60 4.83 -4.64 0.72
CA GLY A 60 5.58 -3.54 1.34
C GLY A 60 5.92 -3.68 2.81
N ALA A 61 5.31 -4.61 3.55
CA ALA A 61 5.75 -4.88 4.91
C ALA A 61 6.98 -5.79 4.87
N ARG A 62 8.18 -5.20 4.70
CA ARG A 62 9.43 -5.85 5.10
C ARG A 62 9.28 -6.22 6.58
N PRO A 63 9.32 -7.50 6.98
CA PRO A 63 9.37 -7.82 8.39
C PRO A 63 10.68 -7.25 8.91
N LEU A 64 10.60 -6.19 9.73
CA LEU A 64 11.70 -5.78 10.57
C LEU A 64 11.99 -6.96 11.48
N CYS A 65 12.99 -7.77 11.10
CA CYS A 65 13.57 -8.77 11.97
C CYS A 65 13.96 -8.06 13.26
N SER A 66 13.19 -8.32 14.32
CA SER A 66 13.51 -7.96 15.68
C SER A 66 14.87 -8.59 15.99
N ARG A 67 15.91 -7.75 15.93
CA ARG A 67 17.28 -8.06 16.29
C ARG A 67 17.29 -8.30 17.79
N ARG A 68 17.02 -9.55 18.16
CA ARG A 68 17.09 -10.05 19.54
C ARG A 68 18.53 -9.88 20.02
N ARG A 69 18.74 -8.82 20.79
CA ARG A 69 19.95 -8.48 21.53
C ARG A 69 20.23 -9.64 22.49
N PRO A 70 21.36 -10.35 22.40
CA PRO A 70 21.71 -11.32 23.43
C PRO A 70 22.12 -10.55 24.69
N SER A 71 21.35 -10.73 25.75
CA SER A 71 21.71 -10.36 27.10
C SER A 71 22.91 -11.19 27.54
N SER A 72 23.97 -10.48 27.89
CA SER A 72 25.09 -10.94 28.71
C SER A 72 24.60 -11.78 29.89
N ILE A 73 25.00 -13.04 29.92
CA ILE A 73 24.86 -13.92 31.08
C ILE A 73 26.26 -14.18 31.63
N SER A 74 26.36 -13.86 32.92
CA SER A 74 27.54 -13.83 33.74
C SER A 74 28.25 -15.18 33.84
N SER A 75 29.56 -15.08 33.99
CA SER A 75 30.49 -16.13 34.36
C SER A 75 30.10 -16.78 35.69
N THR A 76 29.91 -18.10 35.69
CA THR A 76 30.01 -18.93 36.90
C THR A 76 30.88 -20.13 36.57
N SER A 77 32.09 -20.08 37.12
CA SER A 77 33.05 -21.18 37.18
C SER A 77 32.57 -22.20 38.21
N SER A 78 32.26 -23.41 37.76
CA SER A 78 32.15 -24.59 38.62
C SER A 78 32.88 -25.75 37.93
N SER A 79 34.06 -26.01 38.44
CA SER A 79 34.83 -27.23 38.23
C SER A 79 34.11 -28.41 38.88
N SER A 80 33.76 -29.42 38.08
CA SER A 80 33.56 -30.78 38.57
C SER A 80 33.81 -31.81 37.48
N SER A 81 34.83 -32.61 37.75
CA SER A 81 35.15 -33.91 37.18
C SER A 81 33.94 -34.84 37.09
N SER A 82 33.77 -35.57 35.98
CA SER A 82 33.57 -37.03 35.97
C SER A 82 33.19 -37.60 34.59
N SER A 83 33.78 -38.78 34.33
CA SER A 83 33.29 -39.88 33.48
C SER A 83 32.95 -39.59 32.01
N SER A 84 33.95 -39.84 31.16
CA SER A 84 33.80 -40.31 29.80
C SER A 84 32.90 -41.55 29.73
N SER A 85 31.64 -41.34 29.38
CA SER A 85 30.70 -42.39 28.97
C SER A 85 30.44 -42.20 27.48
N SER A 86 31.14 -43.00 26.68
CA SER A 86 30.93 -43.18 25.25
C SER A 86 29.55 -43.81 25.02
N SER A 87 28.53 -42.96 25.00
CA SER A 87 27.20 -43.30 24.52
C SER A 87 27.17 -43.03 23.02
N SER A 88 27.23 -44.12 22.26
CA SER A 88 26.94 -44.16 20.83
C SER A 88 25.47 -43.76 20.60
N SER A 89 25.23 -42.44 20.58
CA SER A 89 23.93 -41.91 20.18
C SER A 89 23.72 -42.27 18.71
N SER A 90 22.86 -43.26 18.48
CA SER A 90 22.38 -43.56 17.14
C SER A 90 21.72 -42.29 16.63
N THR A 91 22.35 -41.62 15.66
CA THR A 91 21.74 -40.56 14.88
C THR A 91 20.59 -41.18 14.10
N GLN A 92 19.45 -41.38 14.76
CA GLN A 92 18.24 -41.88 14.14
C GLN A 92 17.75 -40.77 13.22
N GLY A 93 18.17 -40.85 11.96
CA GLY A 93 17.83 -39.88 10.93
C GLY A 93 16.32 -39.69 10.88
N MET A 94 15.87 -38.50 11.25
CA MET A 94 14.45 -38.17 11.21
C MET A 94 13.96 -38.32 9.76
N THR A 95 13.09 -39.31 9.54
CA THR A 95 12.59 -39.66 8.20
C THR A 95 11.98 -38.44 7.52
N ILE A 96 12.10 -38.37 6.20
CA ILE A 96 11.66 -37.22 5.39
C ILE A 96 10.18 -36.89 5.66
N ASP A 97 9.36 -37.90 5.92
CA ASP A 97 7.93 -37.73 6.20
C ASP A 97 7.66 -37.06 7.55
N LYS A 98 8.47 -37.36 8.58
CA LYS A 98 8.37 -36.68 9.88
C LYS A 98 8.72 -35.20 9.78
N ARG A 99 9.69 -34.84 8.93
CA ARG A 99 10.05 -33.44 8.68
C ARG A 99 8.92 -32.68 7.98
N LYS A 100 8.26 -33.29 6.98
CA LYS A 100 7.12 -32.67 6.29
C LYS A 100 5.95 -32.41 7.23
N ARG A 101 5.57 -33.39 8.06
CA ARG A 101 4.46 -33.20 9.02
C ARG A 101 4.74 -32.10 10.05
N LEU A 102 5.97 -31.99 10.55
CA LEU A 102 6.33 -30.91 11.47
C LEU A 102 6.31 -29.55 10.78
N ALA A 103 6.76 -29.47 9.53
CA ALA A 103 6.69 -28.24 8.75
C ALA A 103 5.23 -27.81 8.53
N ASP A 104 4.34 -28.74 8.18
CA ASP A 104 2.91 -28.46 7.98
C ASP A 104 2.21 -27.99 9.27
N GLU A 105 2.55 -28.58 10.41
CA GLU A 105 2.00 -28.20 11.72
C GLU A 105 2.45 -26.78 12.13
N ILE A 106 3.75 -26.48 11.97
CA ILE A 106 4.30 -25.15 12.22
C ILE A 106 3.65 -24.13 11.28
N TRP A 107 3.43 -24.50 10.01
CA TRP A 107 2.83 -23.60 9.05
C TRP A 107 1.35 -23.32 9.36
N ARG A 108 0.60 -24.34 9.80
CA ARG A 108 -0.79 -24.14 10.27
C ARG A 108 -0.86 -23.18 11.45
N GLN A 109 0.04 -23.29 12.43
CA GLN A 109 0.04 -22.37 13.57
C GLN A 109 0.34 -20.93 13.17
N ILE A 110 1.33 -20.71 12.31
CA ILE A 110 1.69 -19.35 11.87
C ILE A 110 0.60 -18.76 10.97
N CYS A 111 -0.05 -19.56 10.12
CA CYS A 111 -1.18 -19.13 9.29
C CYS A 111 -2.38 -18.70 10.14
N HIS A 112 -2.73 -19.46 11.17
CA HIS A 112 -3.90 -19.16 12.01
C HIS A 112 -3.76 -17.81 12.75
N PHE A 113 -2.57 -17.51 13.29
CA PHE A 113 -2.31 -16.21 13.92
C PHE A 113 -2.36 -15.05 12.92
N LYS A 114 -1.83 -15.24 11.71
CA LYS A 114 -1.86 -14.22 10.65
C LYS A 114 -3.28 -13.91 10.19
N VAL A 115 -4.11 -14.94 9.98
CA VAL A 115 -5.51 -14.76 9.57
C VAL A 115 -6.30 -14.06 10.67
N ARG A 116 -6.16 -14.47 11.93
CA ARG A 116 -6.84 -13.79 13.05
C ARG A 116 -6.43 -12.32 13.19
N ALA A 117 -5.13 -12.02 13.07
CA ALA A 117 -4.63 -10.66 13.12
C ALA A 117 -5.10 -9.80 11.94
N ALA A 118 -5.21 -10.38 10.74
CA ALA A 118 -5.72 -9.68 9.58
C ALA A 118 -7.21 -9.35 9.74
N VAL A 119 -8.02 -10.30 10.23
CA VAL A 119 -9.45 -10.09 10.46
C VAL A 119 -9.67 -9.00 11.52
N THR A 120 -8.94 -9.02 12.64
CA THR A 120 -9.07 -7.97 13.65
C THR A 120 -8.62 -6.60 13.13
N ALA A 121 -7.53 -6.53 12.36
CA ALA A 121 -7.10 -5.28 11.75
C ALA A 121 -8.17 -4.72 10.79
N CYS A 122 -8.82 -5.56 9.99
CA CYS A 122 -9.91 -5.14 9.11
C CYS A 122 -11.12 -4.61 9.87
N THR A 123 -11.55 -5.26 10.96
CA THR A 123 -12.72 -4.80 11.72
C THR A 123 -12.46 -3.45 12.41
N PHE A 124 -11.27 -3.24 12.98
CA PHE A 124 -10.89 -1.95 13.53
C PHE A 124 -10.78 -0.87 12.44
N GLY A 125 -10.19 -1.20 11.28
CA GLY A 125 -10.10 -0.29 10.16
C GLY A 125 -11.47 0.22 9.71
N LEU A 126 -12.44 -0.69 9.54
CA LEU A 126 -13.82 -0.33 9.17
C LEU A 126 -14.51 0.51 10.24
N ALA A 127 -14.37 0.16 11.53
CA ALA A 127 -14.97 0.93 12.62
C ALA A 127 -14.45 2.37 12.68
N VAL A 128 -13.15 2.60 12.44
CA VAL A 128 -12.58 3.94 12.40
C VAL A 128 -13.08 4.73 11.20
N VAL A 129 -13.15 4.12 10.02
CA VAL A 129 -13.66 4.79 8.81
C VAL A 129 -15.13 5.17 8.99
N PHE A 130 -15.98 4.24 9.42
CA PHE A 130 -17.38 4.53 9.73
C PHE A 130 -17.55 5.59 10.81
N GLY A 131 -16.77 5.51 11.90
CA GLY A 131 -16.79 6.51 12.97
C GLY A 131 -16.37 7.89 12.50
N SER A 132 -15.41 7.99 11.58
CA SER A 132 -14.99 9.28 11.01
C SER A 132 -16.04 9.88 10.07
N ILE A 133 -16.71 9.05 9.26
CA ILE A 133 -17.77 9.49 8.34
C ILE A 133 -18.99 9.96 9.14
N PHE A 134 -19.48 9.15 10.08
CA PHE A 134 -20.65 9.49 10.89
C PHE A 134 -20.37 10.58 11.94
N GLY A 135 -19.15 10.64 12.48
CA GLY A 135 -18.75 11.69 13.42
C GLY A 135 -18.71 13.08 12.77
N ALA A 136 -18.36 13.16 11.48
CA ALA A 136 -18.33 14.42 10.73
C ALA A 136 -19.72 14.90 10.32
N THR A 137 -20.66 13.99 10.01
CA THR A 137 -22.01 14.36 9.54
C THR A 137 -22.90 14.92 10.66
N LEU A 138 -22.78 14.40 11.88
CA LEU A 138 -23.62 14.79 13.03
C LEU A 138 -23.46 16.27 13.46
N LYS A 139 -22.33 16.91 13.15
CA LYS A 139 -22.09 18.32 13.51
C LYS A 139 -22.53 19.30 12.43
N GLY A 140 -22.48 18.88 11.16
CA GLY A 140 -22.89 19.73 10.03
C GLY A 140 -24.39 19.90 9.91
N GLU A 141 -25.18 18.91 10.34
CA GLU A 141 -26.63 18.92 10.11
C GLU A 141 -27.37 19.97 10.95
N LYS A 142 -27.00 20.15 12.23
CA LYS A 142 -27.57 21.20 13.08
C LYS A 142 -27.24 22.60 12.57
N GLN A 143 -26.01 22.82 12.11
CA GLN A 143 -25.60 24.10 11.53
C GLN A 143 -26.32 24.40 10.22
N LYS A 144 -26.62 23.38 9.41
CA LYS A 144 -27.42 23.54 8.18
C LYS A 144 -28.86 23.95 8.48
N ILE A 145 -29.49 23.34 9.48
CA ILE A 145 -30.87 23.68 9.87
C ILE A 145 -30.94 25.11 10.41
N ASP A 146 -29.99 25.50 11.27
CA ASP A 146 -29.92 26.87 11.80
C ASP A 146 -29.60 27.90 10.73
N ALA A 147 -28.73 27.58 9.77
CA ALA A 147 -28.45 28.44 8.63
C ALA A 147 -29.70 28.59 7.74
N HIS A 148 -30.39 27.49 7.44
CA HIS A 148 -31.61 27.51 6.62
C HIS A 148 -32.72 28.35 7.26
N LYS A 149 -32.86 28.30 8.59
CA LYS A 149 -33.84 29.13 9.31
C LYS A 149 -33.52 30.63 9.17
N LYS A 150 -32.24 31.01 9.28
CA LYS A 150 -31.78 32.39 9.03
C LYS A 150 -31.94 32.82 7.56
N PHE A 151 -31.81 31.88 6.62
CA PHE A 151 -32.08 32.14 5.20
C PHE A 151 -33.55 32.40 4.88
N MET A 152 -34.49 31.93 5.71
CA MET A 152 -35.91 32.24 5.50
C MET A 152 -36.25 33.67 5.92
N GLU A 153 -35.56 34.21 6.92
CA GLU A 153 -35.80 35.55 7.49
C GLU A 153 -35.09 36.67 6.70
N THR A 154 -34.12 36.34 5.83
CA THR A 154 -33.37 37.34 5.05
C THR A 154 -34.13 37.84 3.81
N PRO A 155 -33.92 39.10 3.40
CA PRO A 155 -34.51 39.68 2.19
C PRO A 155 -33.97 39.00 0.91
N PRO A 156 -34.75 38.98 -0.19
CA PRO A 156 -34.43 38.23 -1.40
C PRO A 156 -33.16 38.71 -2.13
N GLU A 157 -32.81 39.99 -2.06
CA GLU A 157 -31.61 40.54 -2.70
C GLU A 157 -30.32 40.03 -2.05
N GLU A 158 -30.29 39.91 -0.72
CA GLU A 158 -29.15 39.34 0.01
C GLU A 158 -28.98 37.84 -0.28
N LYS A 159 -30.05 37.12 -0.61
CA LYS A 159 -29.94 35.69 -0.99
C LYS A 159 -29.19 35.50 -2.31
N ILE A 160 -29.34 36.43 -3.25
CA ILE A 160 -28.69 36.35 -4.57
C ILE A 160 -27.18 36.53 -4.40
N SER A 161 -26.73 37.52 -3.61
CA SER A 161 -25.30 37.75 -3.38
C SER A 161 -24.64 36.58 -2.66
N ILE A 162 -25.30 36.00 -1.66
CA ILE A 162 -24.79 34.82 -0.94
C ILE A 162 -24.70 33.60 -1.87
N LEU A 163 -25.69 33.39 -2.75
CA LEU A 163 -25.66 32.31 -3.73
C LEU A 163 -24.52 32.48 -4.76
N GLU A 164 -24.27 33.71 -5.20
CA GLU A 164 -23.16 34.02 -6.11
C GLU A 164 -21.79 33.77 -5.44
N GLU A 165 -21.63 34.16 -4.18
CA GLU A 165 -20.42 33.89 -3.39
C GLU A 165 -20.20 32.38 -3.21
N HIS A 166 -21.24 31.64 -2.82
CA HIS A 166 -21.18 30.19 -2.66
C HIS A 166 -20.83 29.49 -3.99
N LYS A 167 -21.39 29.96 -5.11
CA LYS A 167 -21.04 29.44 -6.44
C LYS A 167 -19.57 29.68 -6.76
N ALA A 168 -19.05 30.87 -6.50
CA ALA A 168 -17.63 31.18 -6.72
C ALA A 168 -16.72 30.30 -5.85
N GLN A 169 -17.10 30.05 -4.59
CA GLN A 169 -16.38 29.14 -3.70
C GLN A 169 -16.38 27.70 -4.23
N LEU A 170 -17.55 27.17 -4.61
CA LEU A 170 -17.67 25.81 -5.14
C LEU A 170 -16.87 25.61 -6.43
N LEU A 171 -16.84 26.61 -7.32
CA LEU A 171 -16.01 26.55 -8.53
C LEU A 171 -14.52 26.54 -8.20
N ARG A 172 -14.08 27.31 -7.20
CA ARG A 172 -12.68 27.31 -6.73
C ARG A 172 -12.30 25.96 -6.12
N GLU A 173 -13.18 25.37 -5.30
CA GLU A 173 -12.96 24.05 -4.70
C GLU A 173 -12.93 22.94 -5.75
N LYS A 174 -13.85 23.00 -6.73
CA LYS A 174 -13.87 22.08 -7.88
C LYS A 174 -12.55 22.14 -8.64
N ALA A 175 -12.08 23.33 -9.02
CA ALA A 175 -10.82 23.50 -9.72
C ALA A 175 -9.62 22.97 -8.91
N ALA A 176 -9.62 23.18 -7.58
CA ALA A 176 -8.59 22.63 -6.70
C ALA A 176 -8.60 21.08 -6.67
N LEU A 177 -9.78 20.46 -6.65
CA LEU A 177 -9.92 19.00 -6.69
C LEU A 177 -9.53 18.43 -8.05
N GLU A 178 -9.91 19.08 -9.15
CA GLU A 178 -9.52 18.69 -10.51
C GLU A 178 -8.00 18.72 -10.68
N ASN A 179 -7.33 19.76 -10.18
CA ASN A 179 -5.86 19.84 -10.16
C ASN A 179 -5.23 18.69 -9.38
N ARG A 180 -5.80 18.31 -8.23
CA ARG A 180 -5.31 17.16 -7.45
C ARG A 180 -5.51 15.86 -8.21
N LEU A 181 -6.67 15.65 -8.83
CA LEU A 181 -6.95 14.47 -9.65
C LEU A 181 -5.99 14.35 -10.84
N ALA A 182 -5.68 15.46 -11.51
CA ALA A 182 -4.71 15.48 -12.60
C ALA A 182 -3.31 15.04 -12.14
N VAL A 183 -2.85 15.51 -10.97
CA VAL A 183 -1.57 15.10 -10.38
C VAL A 183 -1.58 13.60 -10.03
N PHE A 184 -2.68 13.08 -9.48
CA PHE A 184 -2.79 11.65 -9.18
C PHE A 184 -2.78 10.79 -10.44
N ARG A 185 -3.55 11.16 -11.48
CA ARG A 185 -3.55 10.46 -12.77
C ARG A 185 -2.14 10.41 -13.38
N LYS A 186 -1.42 11.53 -13.35
CA LYS A 186 -0.02 11.59 -13.82
C LYS A 186 0.89 10.61 -13.07
N ARG A 187 0.79 10.54 -11.74
CA ARG A 187 1.59 9.60 -10.92
C ARG A 187 1.21 8.13 -11.15
N ILE A 188 -0.04 7.85 -11.47
CA ILE A 188 -0.48 6.50 -11.81
C ILE A 188 0.15 6.09 -13.15
N GLN A 189 0.07 6.96 -14.15
CA GLN A 189 0.66 6.74 -15.46
C GLN A 189 2.18 6.52 -15.38
N GLU A 190 2.90 7.33 -14.60
CA GLU A 190 4.35 7.17 -14.38
C GLU A 190 4.70 5.79 -13.82
N ARG A 191 3.93 5.29 -12.84
CA ARG A 191 4.14 3.94 -12.28
C ARG A 191 3.79 2.83 -13.26
N GLU A 192 2.81 3.04 -14.14
CA GLU A 192 2.46 2.08 -15.18
C GLU A 192 3.56 1.97 -16.23
N GLU A 193 4.12 3.10 -16.65
CA GLU A 193 5.27 3.14 -17.55
C GLU A 193 6.50 2.46 -16.94
N GLU A 194 6.79 2.72 -15.66
CA GLU A 194 7.86 2.01 -14.93
C GLU A 194 7.63 0.50 -14.88
N LYS A 195 6.40 0.06 -14.57
CA LYS A 195 6.06 -1.38 -14.56
C LYS A 195 6.28 -2.01 -15.92
N LEU A 196 5.87 -1.36 -17.00
CA LEU A 196 6.08 -1.86 -18.36
C LEU A 196 7.57 -1.98 -18.71
N ARG A 197 8.40 -1.00 -18.29
CA ARG A 197 9.86 -1.07 -18.46
C ARG A 197 10.45 -2.26 -17.70
N PHE A 198 10.11 -2.40 -16.42
CA PHE A 198 10.58 -3.54 -15.62
C PHE A 198 10.13 -4.88 -16.19
N GLU A 199 8.89 -4.96 -16.70
CA GLU A 199 8.38 -6.18 -17.31
C GLU A 199 9.13 -6.53 -18.61
N ALA A 200 9.49 -5.52 -19.42
CA ALA A 200 10.30 -5.71 -20.61
C ALA A 200 11.72 -6.20 -20.27
N GLU A 201 12.39 -5.57 -19.30
CA GLU A 201 13.70 -6.03 -18.81
C GLU A 201 13.64 -7.45 -18.25
N TRP A 202 12.59 -7.75 -17.49
CA TRP A 202 12.35 -9.09 -16.96
C TRP A 202 12.18 -10.13 -18.07
N ARG A 203 11.45 -9.78 -19.14
CA ARG A 203 11.29 -10.65 -20.31
C ARG A 203 12.63 -10.88 -21.02
N GLN A 204 13.43 -9.84 -21.24
CA GLN A 204 14.77 -9.98 -21.84
C GLN A 204 15.66 -10.90 -21.01
N ARG A 205 15.74 -10.66 -19.70
CA ARG A 205 16.54 -11.50 -18.81
C ARG A 205 16.07 -12.94 -18.81
N LYS A 206 14.76 -13.17 -18.84
CA LYS A 206 14.17 -14.51 -18.95
C LYS A 206 14.57 -15.21 -20.25
N GLU A 207 14.67 -14.49 -21.35
CA GLU A 207 15.16 -15.02 -22.64
C GLU A 207 16.66 -15.36 -22.59
N GLU A 208 17.49 -14.50 -22.01
CA GLU A 208 18.92 -14.80 -21.78
C GLU A 208 19.09 -16.07 -20.94
N TRP A 209 18.31 -16.22 -19.86
CA TRP A 209 18.32 -17.42 -19.04
C TRP A 209 17.91 -18.67 -19.82
N ARG A 210 16.92 -18.57 -20.73
CA ARG A 210 16.53 -19.69 -21.59
C ARG A 210 17.65 -20.10 -22.54
N LEU A 211 18.30 -19.13 -23.19
CA LEU A 211 19.43 -19.39 -24.09
C LEU A 211 20.61 -20.01 -23.33
N TYR A 212 20.91 -19.51 -22.14
CA TYR A 212 21.94 -20.07 -21.28
C TYR A 212 21.63 -21.53 -20.89
N ASP A 213 20.39 -21.84 -20.52
CA ASP A 213 19.97 -23.20 -20.18
C ASP A 213 20.08 -24.15 -21.37
N GLU A 214 19.70 -23.70 -22.57
CA GLU A 214 19.90 -24.44 -23.82
C GLU A 214 21.38 -24.68 -24.13
N GLU A 215 22.24 -23.69 -23.92
CA GLU A 215 23.69 -23.85 -24.11
C GLU A 215 24.29 -24.85 -23.10
N GLN A 216 23.87 -24.80 -21.84
CA GLN A 216 24.29 -25.78 -20.83
C GLN A 216 23.85 -27.20 -21.20
N LYS A 217 22.63 -27.36 -21.74
CA LYS A 217 22.14 -28.64 -22.25
C LYS A 217 22.99 -29.14 -23.42
N ARG A 218 23.33 -28.28 -24.39
CA ARG A 218 24.23 -28.63 -25.50
C ARG A 218 25.61 -29.07 -25.01
N ARG A 219 26.23 -28.31 -24.10
CA ARG A 219 27.54 -28.66 -23.51
C ARG A 219 27.51 -30.00 -22.77
N THR A 220 26.40 -30.32 -22.12
CA THR A 220 26.24 -31.60 -21.41
C THR A 220 26.08 -32.75 -22.39
N ALA A 221 25.25 -32.59 -23.44
CA ALA A 221 25.06 -33.58 -24.49
C ALA A 221 26.36 -33.87 -25.27
N ASP A 222 27.17 -32.84 -25.57
CA ASP A 222 28.47 -33.03 -26.23
C ASP A 222 29.46 -33.82 -25.37
N ARG A 223 29.48 -33.58 -24.04
CA ARG A 223 30.29 -34.36 -23.10
C ARG A 223 29.85 -35.82 -23.06
N GLU A 224 28.54 -36.08 -23.10
CA GLU A 224 27.99 -37.44 -23.17
C GLU A 224 28.36 -38.15 -24.48
N ARG A 225 28.29 -37.47 -25.63
CA ARG A 225 28.75 -38.03 -26.91
C ARG A 225 30.21 -38.45 -26.86
N ARG A 226 31.10 -37.56 -26.38
CA ARG A 226 32.53 -37.88 -26.23
C ARG A 226 32.78 -39.06 -25.29
N ARG A 227 32.00 -39.19 -24.22
CA ARG A 227 32.07 -40.34 -23.31
C ARG A 227 31.65 -41.64 -24.00
N ASN A 228 30.57 -41.59 -24.79
CA ASN A 228 30.07 -42.74 -25.53
C ASN A 228 31.03 -43.18 -26.65
N GLU A 229 31.68 -42.23 -27.33
CA GLU A 229 32.73 -42.51 -28.32
C GLU A 229 33.97 -43.13 -27.69
N ALA A 230 34.41 -42.64 -26.53
CA ALA A 230 35.57 -43.20 -25.81
C ALA A 230 35.31 -44.59 -25.21
N SER A 231 34.05 -45.04 -25.13
CA SER A 231 33.67 -46.35 -24.61
C SER A 231 33.49 -47.41 -25.72
N ARG A 232 33.61 -47.03 -26.99
CA ARG A 232 33.55 -47.94 -28.16
C ARG A 232 34.94 -48.31 -28.63
#